data_AF-A0A955RXL2-F1
#
_entry.id   AF-A0A955RXL2-F1
#
_cell.length_a   1.000
_cell.length_b   1.000
_cell.length_c   1.000
_cell.angle_alpha   90.00
_cell.angle_beta   90.00
_cell.angle_gamma   90.00
#
_symmetry.space_group_name_H-M   'P 1'
#
loop_
_entity.id
_entity.type
_entity.pdbx_description
1 polymer ?
#
loop_
_entity_poly.entity_id
_entity_poly.type
_entity_poly.pdbx_seq_one_letter_code
_entity_poly.pdbx_strand_id
1 'polypeptide(L)'
;LVQIALGDDADKGKETFGDESELKKFIRQTVGLDKQKVQELFSKFLDNNSFTADQVQFVRLIIDNISRNGILEPEDLYETPFTYIDVLGIEGLFKQTEQDEIFSILDNINTTTIADSLPYLRATI
;
A
#
# COMPACT_ATOMS: atom_id res chain seq x y z
N LEU A 1 -4.01 53.33 -38.48
CA LEU A 1 -4.21 51.92 -38.87
C LEU A 1 -3.13 51.08 -38.24
N VAL A 2 -3.52 50.17 -37.34
CA VAL A 2 -3.05 48.78 -37.11
C VAL A 2 -3.39 48.41 -35.66
N GLN A 3 -3.84 47.18 -35.51
CA GLN A 3 -4.78 46.63 -34.53
C GLN A 3 -4.14 45.41 -33.86
N ILE A 4 -4.41 45.23 -32.55
CA ILE A 4 -4.44 43.98 -31.73
C ILE A 4 -3.16 43.11 -31.62
N ALA A 5 -2.75 42.88 -30.37
CA ALA A 5 -2.65 41.52 -29.79
C ALA A 5 -2.69 41.64 -28.26
N LEU A 6 -3.87 41.39 -27.70
CA LEU A 6 -4.04 41.07 -26.28
C LEU A 6 -3.39 39.70 -26.07
N GLY A 7 -2.21 39.70 -25.44
CA GLY A 7 -1.62 38.48 -24.90
C GLY A 7 -2.26 38.22 -23.55
N ASP A 8 -3.19 37.26 -23.52
CA ASP A 8 -3.71 36.66 -22.30
C ASP A 8 -2.57 35.93 -21.57
N ASP A 9 -1.88 36.62 -20.65
CA ASP A 9 -0.99 35.98 -19.67
C ASP A 9 -1.78 35.35 -18.51
N ALA A 10 -2.80 34.57 -18.87
CA ALA A 10 -3.52 33.68 -17.97
C ALA A 10 -2.89 32.28 -18.02
N ASP A 11 -1.65 32.15 -17.54
CA ASP A 11 -1.08 30.83 -17.23
C ASP A 11 -0.33 30.85 -15.90
N LYS A 12 -1.05 31.24 -14.85
CA LYS A 12 -0.70 30.92 -13.45
C LYS A 12 -1.70 29.91 -12.93
N GLY A 13 -1.47 28.64 -13.21
CA GLY A 13 -2.38 27.59 -12.75
C GLY A 13 -1.98 26.17 -13.12
N LYS A 14 -0.69 25.85 -13.11
CA LYS A 14 -0.22 24.44 -13.15
C LYS A 14 0.83 24.18 -12.09
N GLU A 15 0.52 24.56 -10.85
CA GLU A 15 1.00 23.79 -9.72
C GLU A 15 0.09 22.56 -9.63
N THR A 16 0.36 21.56 -10.48
CA THR A 16 -0.18 20.23 -10.27
C THR A 16 0.32 19.77 -8.92
N PHE A 17 -0.59 19.68 -7.95
CA PHE A 17 -0.36 19.00 -6.68
C PHE A 17 0.46 17.74 -6.94
N GLY A 18 1.52 17.59 -6.14
CA GLY A 18 2.59 16.62 -6.32
C GLY A 18 2.10 15.25 -6.76
N ASP A 19 2.88 14.67 -7.67
CA ASP A 19 2.87 13.30 -8.17
C ASP A 19 1.62 12.49 -7.81
N GLU A 20 0.85 12.02 -8.79
CA GLU A 20 -0.36 11.23 -8.57
C GLU A 20 -0.14 10.08 -7.54
N SER A 21 1.10 9.57 -7.47
CA SER A 21 1.60 8.64 -6.45
C SER A 21 1.57 9.18 -5.01
N GLU A 22 2.02 10.41 -4.78
CA GLU A 22 2.03 11.07 -3.47
C GLU A 22 0.61 11.39 -2.98
N LEU A 23 -0.26 11.86 -3.86
CA LEU A 23 -1.68 12.06 -3.50
C LEU A 23 -2.38 10.74 -3.18
N LYS A 24 -2.09 9.67 -3.93
CA LYS A 24 -2.57 8.31 -3.63
C LYS A 24 -2.05 7.83 -2.27
N LYS A 25 -0.76 8.03 -1.97
CA LYS A 25 -0.17 7.73 -0.66
C LYS A 25 -0.86 8.52 0.46
N PHE A 26 -1.10 9.81 0.26
CA PHE A 26 -1.76 10.68 1.23
C PHE A 26 -3.21 10.26 1.52
N ILE A 27 -4.00 9.95 0.49
CA ILE A 27 -5.38 9.47 0.66
C ILE A 27 -5.40 8.12 1.39
N ARG A 28 -4.45 7.21 1.09
CA ARG A 28 -4.32 5.92 1.82
C ARG A 28 -3.96 6.10 3.29
N GLN A 29 -3.04 7.01 3.59
CA GLN A 29 -2.70 7.38 4.97
C GLN A 29 -3.88 8.00 5.72
N THR A 30 -4.79 8.69 5.01
CA THR A 30 -5.94 9.40 5.60
C THR A 30 -7.16 8.50 5.83
N VAL A 31 -7.40 7.52 4.96
CA VAL A 31 -8.61 6.68 5.01
C VAL A 31 -8.38 5.35 5.74
N GLY A 32 -7.13 4.89 5.84
CA GLY A 32 -6.80 3.57 6.37
C GLY A 32 -7.26 2.47 5.40
N LEU A 33 -6.40 1.49 5.14
CA LEU A 33 -6.83 0.33 4.37
C LEU A 33 -7.94 -0.41 5.14
N ASP A 34 -8.96 -0.92 4.43
CA ASP A 34 -10.01 -1.72 5.07
C ASP A 34 -9.36 -2.91 5.77
N LYS A 35 -9.25 -2.80 7.10
CA LYS A 35 -8.61 -3.77 7.98
C LYS A 35 -9.18 -5.17 7.80
N GLN A 36 -10.48 -5.28 7.48
CA GLN A 36 -11.14 -6.56 7.28
C GLN A 36 -10.63 -7.24 5.99
N LYS A 37 -10.42 -6.48 4.91
CA LYS A 37 -9.89 -6.99 3.64
C LYS A 37 -8.45 -7.50 3.77
N VAL A 38 -7.61 -6.77 4.52
CA VAL A 38 -6.23 -7.21 4.84
C VAL A 38 -6.24 -8.51 5.65
N GLN A 39 -7.10 -8.58 6.67
CA GLN A 39 -7.25 -9.78 7.49
C GLN A 39 -7.75 -10.98 6.68
N GLU A 40 -8.71 -10.80 5.77
CA GLU A 40 -9.22 -11.89 4.92
C GLU A 40 -8.15 -12.47 3.98
N LEU A 41 -7.33 -11.62 3.36
CA LEU A 41 -6.23 -12.06 2.49
C LEU A 41 -5.19 -12.88 3.27
N PHE A 42 -4.75 -12.37 4.43
CA PHE A 42 -3.77 -13.08 5.25
C PHE A 42 -4.35 -14.28 6.00
N SER A 43 -5.65 -14.31 6.30
CA SER A 43 -6.28 -15.51 6.89
C SER A 43 -6.21 -16.70 5.92
N LYS A 44 -6.43 -16.46 4.62
CA LYS A 44 -6.27 -17.50 3.60
C LYS A 44 -4.83 -18.01 3.49
N PHE A 45 -3.85 -17.10 3.57
CA PHE A 45 -2.43 -17.45 3.59
C PHE A 45 -2.08 -18.37 4.78
N LEU A 46 -2.60 -18.03 5.98
CA LEU A 46 -2.41 -18.80 7.20
C LEU A 46 -3.15 -20.15 7.18
N ASP A 47 -4.37 -20.23 6.62
CA ASP A 47 -5.17 -21.46 6.59
C ASP A 47 -4.56 -22.54 5.67
N ASN A 48 -3.81 -22.12 4.64
CA ASN A 48 -3.20 -23.03 3.67
C ASN A 48 -1.92 -23.70 4.18
N ASN A 49 -1.37 -23.27 5.31
CA ASN A 49 -0.04 -23.64 5.77
C ASN A 49 0.01 -23.90 7.28
N SER A 50 0.80 -24.88 7.71
CA SER A 50 1.08 -25.08 9.14
C SER A 50 2.26 -24.22 9.56
N PHE A 51 1.99 -23.01 10.06
CA PHE A 51 3.00 -22.06 10.48
C PHE A 51 3.37 -22.15 11.96
N THR A 52 4.61 -21.78 12.28
CA THR A 52 5.11 -21.62 13.66
C THR A 52 4.54 -20.37 14.32
N ALA A 53 4.68 -20.27 15.64
CA ALA A 53 4.25 -19.10 16.39
C ALA A 53 4.92 -17.81 15.88
N ASP A 54 6.22 -17.86 15.57
CA ASP A 54 6.99 -16.73 15.09
C ASP A 54 6.53 -16.28 13.69
N GLN A 55 6.27 -17.23 12.78
CA GLN A 55 5.70 -16.95 11.46
C GLN A 55 4.30 -16.30 11.57
N VAL A 56 3.44 -16.81 12.45
CA VAL A 56 2.11 -16.21 12.70
C VAL A 56 2.23 -14.80 13.29
N GLN A 57 3.16 -14.60 14.22
CA GLN A 57 3.43 -13.28 14.80
C GLN A 57 3.94 -12.30 13.75
N PHE A 58 4.81 -12.75 12.84
CA PHE A 58 5.32 -11.96 11.74
C PHE A 58 4.17 -11.47 10.83
N VAL A 59 3.29 -12.38 10.40
CA VAL A 59 2.12 -12.03 9.59
C VAL A 59 1.19 -11.06 10.31
N ARG A 60 0.96 -11.24 11.61
CA ARG A 60 0.16 -10.29 12.41
C ARG A 60 0.78 -8.89 12.42
N LEU A 61 2.11 -8.80 12.50
CA LEU A 61 2.82 -7.54 12.48
C LEU A 61 2.69 -6.82 11.12
N ILE A 62 2.69 -7.59 10.02
CA ILE A 62 2.38 -7.07 8.66
C ILE A 62 0.98 -6.46 8.65
N ILE A 63 -0.05 -7.22 9.05
CA ILE A 63 -1.46 -6.78 9.06
C ILE A 63 -1.60 -5.50 9.89
N ASP A 64 -0.98 -5.46 11.06
CA ASP A 64 -1.03 -4.33 11.98
C ASP A 64 -0.37 -3.07 11.40
N ASN A 65 0.77 -3.21 10.71
CA ASN A 65 1.48 -2.09 10.11
C ASN A 65 0.65 -1.48 8.97
N ILE A 66 0.18 -2.32 8.04
CA ILE A 66 -0.68 -1.90 6.92
C ILE A 66 -1.98 -1.27 7.43
N SER A 67 -2.60 -1.85 8.47
CA SER A 67 -3.86 -1.32 9.01
C SER A 67 -3.70 0.07 9.64
N ARG A 68 -2.50 0.42 10.12
CA ARG A 68 -2.21 1.73 10.72
C ARG A 68 -1.74 2.75 9.69
N ASN A 69 -0.87 2.33 8.77
CA ASN A 69 -0.13 3.24 7.89
C ASN A 69 -0.64 3.24 6.44
N GLY A 70 -1.47 2.27 6.07
CA GLY A 70 -2.05 2.12 4.73
C GLY A 70 -1.07 1.60 3.66
N ILE A 71 0.20 1.45 4.00
CA ILE A 71 1.27 0.95 3.13
C ILE A 71 2.31 0.22 3.97
N LEU A 72 2.93 -0.80 3.38
CA LEU A 72 4.13 -1.46 3.89
C LEU A 72 4.97 -1.83 2.66
N GLU A 73 6.20 -1.33 2.60
CA GLU A 73 7.10 -1.62 1.49
C GLU A 73 7.84 -2.95 1.76
N PRO A 74 8.21 -3.74 0.72
CA PRO A 74 8.91 -5.01 0.89
C PRO A 74 10.19 -4.91 1.74
N GLU A 75 10.92 -3.80 1.63
CA GLU A 75 12.15 -3.55 2.37
C GLU A 75 11.90 -3.43 3.88
N ASP A 76 10.72 -2.99 4.30
CA ASP A 76 10.37 -2.85 5.72
C ASP A 76 10.36 -4.21 6.45
N LEU A 77 10.19 -5.32 5.73
CA LEU A 77 10.21 -6.68 6.30
C LEU A 77 11.59 -7.13 6.79
N TYR A 78 12.64 -6.37 6.45
CA TYR A 78 14.03 -6.58 6.85
C TYR A 78 14.47 -5.60 7.94
N GLU A 79 13.56 -4.77 8.44
CA GLU A 79 13.84 -3.72 9.41
C GLU A 79 13.06 -3.94 10.72
N THR A 80 13.38 -3.16 11.75
CA THR A 80 12.57 -3.19 12.98
C THR A 80 11.15 -2.69 12.70
N PRO A 81 10.09 -3.31 13.25
CA PRO A 81 10.10 -4.33 14.30
C PRO A 81 10.14 -5.79 13.84
N PHE A 82 10.21 -6.07 12.54
CA PHE A 82 10.22 -7.44 12.00
C PHE A 82 11.48 -8.21 12.41
N THR A 83 12.62 -7.52 12.41
CA THR A 83 13.91 -8.10 12.85
C THR A 83 13.98 -8.45 14.33
N TYR A 84 12.99 -8.05 15.14
CA TYR A 84 12.87 -8.51 16.52
C TYR A 84 12.34 -9.95 16.64
N ILE A 85 11.67 -10.46 15.60
CA ILE A 85 11.18 -11.83 15.56
C ILE A 85 12.30 -12.76 15.08
N ASP A 86 12.91 -12.41 13.94
CA ASP A 86 14.11 -13.07 13.43
C ASP A 86 15.05 -12.04 12.81
N VAL A 87 16.36 -12.16 13.07
CA VAL A 87 17.36 -11.19 12.62
C VAL A 87 17.50 -11.11 11.10
N LEU A 88 17.08 -12.15 10.37
CA LEU A 88 17.03 -12.17 8.91
C LEU A 88 15.68 -11.70 8.35
N GLY A 89 14.77 -11.25 9.22
CA GLY A 89 13.43 -10.81 8.84
C GLY A 89 12.62 -11.95 8.23
N ILE A 90 12.01 -11.69 7.06
CA ILE A 90 11.19 -12.68 6.36
C ILE A 90 11.99 -13.91 5.92
N GLU A 91 13.28 -13.75 5.59
CA GLU A 91 14.14 -14.85 5.11
C GLU A 91 14.47 -15.88 6.18
N GLY A 92 14.52 -15.45 7.45
CA GLY A 92 14.74 -16.36 8.57
C GLY A 92 13.54 -17.24 8.89
N LEU A 93 12.35 -16.80 8.46
CA LEU A 93 11.08 -17.41 8.87
C LEU A 93 10.38 -18.17 7.76
N PHE A 94 10.47 -17.75 6.51
CA PHE A 94 9.66 -18.28 5.41
C PHE A 94 10.52 -18.86 4.30
N LYS A 95 10.03 -19.90 3.63
CA LYS A 95 10.66 -20.43 2.41
C LYS A 95 10.38 -19.51 1.23
N GLN A 96 11.20 -19.58 0.19
CA GLN A 96 11.07 -18.71 -0.99
C GLN A 96 9.63 -18.62 -1.53
N THR A 97 8.94 -19.75 -1.67
CA THR A 97 7.56 -19.77 -2.18
C THR A 97 6.57 -19.03 -1.29
N GLU A 98 6.77 -19.08 0.03
CA GLU A 98 5.93 -18.37 1.01
C GLU A 98 6.28 -16.87 1.03
N GLN A 99 7.56 -16.53 0.88
CA GLN A 99 8.02 -15.14 0.73
C GLN A 99 7.40 -14.50 -0.52
N ASP A 100 7.45 -15.18 -1.65
CA ASP A 100 6.87 -14.71 -2.92
C ASP A 100 5.36 -14.47 -2.79
N GLU A 101 4.65 -15.34 -2.07
CA GLU A 101 3.21 -15.17 -1.79
C GLU A 101 2.95 -13.95 -0.89
N ILE A 102 3.75 -13.76 0.17
CA ILE A 102 3.65 -12.57 1.04
C ILE A 102 3.91 -11.29 0.23
N PHE A 103 4.96 -11.24 -0.59
CA PHE A 103 5.24 -10.07 -1.43
C PHE A 103 4.13 -9.82 -2.45
N SER A 104 3.55 -10.86 -3.03
CA SER A 104 2.41 -10.70 -3.95
C SER A 104 1.16 -10.15 -3.24
N ILE A 105 0.89 -10.58 -2.00
CA ILE A 105 -0.19 -10.03 -1.19
C ILE A 105 0.07 -8.55 -0.86
N LEU A 106 1.31 -8.20 -0.51
CA LEU A 106 1.72 -6.81 -0.24
C LEU A 106 1.55 -5.92 -1.47
N ASP A 107 2.02 -6.37 -2.63
CA ASP A 107 1.85 -5.63 -3.88
C ASP A 107 0.37 -5.45 -4.23
N ASN A 108 -0.45 -6.50 -4.07
CA ASN A 108 -1.89 -6.41 -4.27
C ASN A 108 -2.52 -5.37 -3.35
N ILE A 109 -2.15 -5.36 -2.07
CA ILE A 109 -2.63 -4.40 -1.09
C ILE A 109 -2.23 -2.96 -1.47
N ASN A 110 -0.95 -2.77 -1.83
CA ASN A 110 -0.38 -1.47 -2.16
C ASN A 110 -0.95 -0.90 -3.48
N THR A 111 -1.39 -1.76 -4.40
CA THR A 111 -1.93 -1.37 -5.72
C THR A 111 -3.46 -1.28 -5.78
N THR A 112 -4.23 -1.96 -4.92
CA THR A 112 -5.69 -2.10 -5.04
C THR A 112 -6.52 -0.84 -4.65
N THR A 113 -5.94 0.23 -4.12
CA THR A 113 -6.70 1.30 -3.44
C THR A 113 -6.76 2.63 -4.18
N ILE A 114 -7.56 2.66 -5.25
CA ILE A 114 -8.31 3.87 -5.69
C ILE A 114 -9.70 3.48 -6.22
N ALA A 115 -9.80 2.35 -6.93
CA ALA A 115 -11.03 1.95 -7.61
C ALA A 115 -12.18 1.56 -6.65
N ASP A 116 -11.86 0.97 -5.49
CA ASP A 116 -12.87 0.53 -4.53
C ASP A 116 -13.27 1.64 -3.54
N SER A 117 -12.40 2.62 -3.32
CA SER A 117 -12.59 3.71 -2.33
C SER A 117 -13.35 4.91 -2.89
N LEU A 118 -13.52 5.01 -4.20
CA LEU A 118 -14.21 6.11 -4.87
C LEU A 118 -15.31 5.60 -5.83
N PRO A 119 -16.39 4.98 -5.32
CA PRO A 119 -17.56 4.69 -6.14
C PRO A 119 -18.16 5.96 -6.80
N TYR A 120 -17.83 7.15 -6.29
CA TYR A 120 -18.31 8.43 -6.79
C TYR A 120 -17.59 8.94 -8.06
N LEU A 121 -16.43 8.39 -8.44
CA LEU A 121 -15.72 8.86 -9.65
C LEU A 121 -16.12 8.13 -10.94
N ARG A 122 -16.92 7.06 -10.85
CA ARG A 122 -17.44 6.37 -12.05
C ARG A 122 -18.67 7.03 -12.67
N ALA A 123 -19.22 8.06 -12.03
CA ALA A 123 -20.43 8.74 -12.48
C ALA A 123 -20.14 10.11 -13.09
N THR A 124 -19.11 10.28 -13.92
CA THR A 124 -19.02 11.43 -14.84
C THR A 124 -18.09 11.10 -16.02
N ILE A 125 -18.57 10.28 -16.96
CA ILE A 125 -18.31 10.47 -18.41
C ILE A 125 -19.58 10.05 -19.14
#